data_AF-A0A139CGN5-F1
#
_entry.id   AF-A0A139CGN5-F1
#
_cell.length_a   1.000
_cell.length_b   1.000
_cell.length_c   1.000
_cell.angle_alpha   90.00
_cell.angle_beta   90.00
_cell.angle_gamma   90.00
#
_symmetry.space_group_name_H-M   'P 1'
#
loop_
_entity.id
_entity.type
_entity.pdbx_description
1 polymer ?
#
loop_
_entity_poly.entity_id
_entity_poly.type
_entity_poly.pdbx_seq_one_letter_code
_entity_poly.pdbx_strand_id
1 'polypeptide(L)'
;MDIEGYARHALLRGEEGIAEKLAERIMEIKDTDRQHAIALAKAAVEEARATLDVKGDVLTPITSGVTMGQFGVGSRGTGDFYAHEKIAEVIGSTKAAVDSTHLDDSGAVQMEGGDFLIVTIDGIHIK
;
A
#
# COMPACT_ATOMS: atom_id res chain seq x y z
N MET A 1 -2.13 10.19 -1.95
CA MET A 1 -2.67 10.30 -0.58
C MET A 1 -3.90 9.43 -0.51
N ASP A 2 -3.87 8.45 0.38
CA ASP A 2 -4.98 7.54 0.67
C ASP A 2 -5.99 8.17 1.66
N ILE A 3 -6.99 7.39 2.07
CA ILE A 3 -8.08 7.82 2.95
C ILE A 3 -7.59 8.11 4.39
N GLU A 4 -6.64 7.31 4.88
CA GLU A 4 -6.05 7.44 6.22
C GLU A 4 -5.14 8.68 6.29
N GLY A 5 -4.27 8.87 5.30
CA GLY A 5 -3.40 10.03 5.18
C GLY A 5 -4.21 11.33 5.07
N TYR A 6 -5.31 11.32 4.32
CA TYR A 6 -6.22 12.47 4.27
C TYR A 6 -6.80 12.78 5.65
N ALA A 7 -7.37 11.77 6.34
CA ALA A 7 -7.97 11.94 7.67
C ALA A 7 -6.94 12.44 8.70
N ARG A 8 -5.74 11.84 8.71
CA ARG A 8 -4.62 12.24 9.59
C ARG A 8 -4.20 13.70 9.36
N HIS A 9 -4.03 14.12 8.11
CA HIS A 9 -3.66 15.51 7.81
C HIS A 9 -4.76 16.52 8.15
N ALA A 10 -6.03 16.16 7.99
CA ALA A 10 -7.15 17.03 8.37
C ALA A 10 -7.24 17.17 9.90
N LEU A 11 -7.05 16.08 10.65
CA LEU A 11 -7.01 16.09 12.11
C LEU A 11 -5.86 16.96 12.65
N LEU A 12 -4.66 16.82 12.09
CA LEU A 12 -3.48 17.63 12.49
C LEU A 12 -3.68 19.14 12.23
N ARG A 13 -4.52 19.50 11.25
CA ARG A 13 -4.86 20.89 10.93
C ARG A 13 -6.07 21.42 11.71
N GLY A 14 -6.71 20.59 12.54
CA GLY A 14 -7.90 20.98 13.30
C GLY A 14 -9.11 21.27 12.42
N GLU A 15 -9.21 20.61 11.25
CA GLU A 15 -10.35 20.80 10.36
C GLU A 15 -11.64 20.20 10.93
N GLU A 16 -12.77 20.86 10.70
CA GLU A 16 -14.10 20.33 10.97
C GLU A 16 -14.71 19.66 9.72
N GLY A 17 -15.69 18.78 9.94
CA GLY A 17 -16.42 18.09 8.87
C GLY A 17 -15.55 17.13 8.04
N ILE A 18 -14.53 16.53 8.67
CA ILE A 18 -13.54 15.69 7.97
C ILE A 18 -14.22 14.50 7.28
N ALA A 19 -15.16 13.84 7.98
CA ALA A 19 -15.83 12.65 7.46
C ALA A 19 -16.72 12.99 6.25
N GLU A 20 -17.39 14.14 6.27
CA GLU A 20 -18.24 14.61 5.19
C GLU A 20 -17.43 14.91 3.92
N LYS A 21 -16.33 15.68 4.06
CA LYS A 21 -15.43 15.98 2.95
C LYS A 21 -14.77 14.73 2.37
N LEU A 22 -14.37 13.79 3.24
CA LEU A 22 -13.76 12.53 2.80
C LEU A 22 -14.79 11.64 2.10
N ALA A 23 -16.05 11.61 2.57
CA ALA A 23 -17.11 10.86 1.93
C ALA A 23 -17.43 11.37 0.51
N GLU A 24 -17.41 12.70 0.30
CA GLU A 24 -17.54 13.29 -1.03
C GLU A 24 -16.45 12.78 -1.99
N ARG A 25 -15.19 12.82 -1.55
CA ARG A 25 -14.06 12.29 -2.34
C ARG A 25 -14.15 10.78 -2.60
N ILE A 26 -14.65 10.01 -1.64
CA ILE A 26 -14.84 8.57 -1.82
C ILE A 26 -15.86 8.31 -2.93
N MET A 27 -16.99 9.01 -2.93
CA MET A 27 -18.03 8.87 -3.96
C MET A 27 -17.59 9.39 -5.33
N GLU A 28 -16.68 10.37 -5.40
CA GLU A 28 -16.09 10.83 -6.68
C GLU A 28 -15.31 9.72 -7.39
N ILE A 29 -14.67 8.82 -6.63
CA ILE A 29 -13.75 7.81 -7.16
C ILE A 29 -14.40 6.43 -7.21
N LYS A 30 -15.24 6.11 -6.22
CA LYS A 30 -15.87 4.80 -6.06
C LYS A 30 -17.35 4.87 -6.37
N ASP A 31 -17.84 3.89 -7.11
CA ASP A 31 -19.27 3.67 -7.29
C ASP A 31 -19.86 3.07 -6.00
N THR A 32 -20.28 3.96 -5.09
CA THR A 32 -20.84 3.60 -3.78
C THR A 32 -21.89 4.61 -3.35
N ASP A 33 -22.79 4.20 -2.46
CA ASP A 33 -23.76 5.11 -1.87
C ASP A 33 -23.15 6.01 -0.77
N ARG A 34 -23.86 7.11 -0.47
CA ARG A 34 -23.44 8.11 0.51
C ARG A 34 -23.37 7.57 1.94
N GLN A 35 -24.24 6.64 2.30
CA GLN A 35 -24.27 6.08 3.65
C GLN A 35 -23.01 5.25 3.88
N HIS A 36 -22.64 4.42 2.92
CA HIS A 36 -21.41 3.64 2.95
C HIS A 36 -20.17 4.55 2.93
N ALA A 37 -20.14 5.57 2.07
CA ALA A 37 -19.02 6.51 2.01
C ALA A 37 -18.80 7.26 3.34
N ILE A 38 -19.89 7.72 3.99
CA ILE A 38 -19.83 8.36 5.31
C ILE A 38 -19.34 7.37 6.38
N ALA A 39 -19.83 6.12 6.35
CA ALA A 39 -19.41 5.11 7.32
C ALA A 39 -17.91 4.80 7.21
N LEU A 40 -17.41 4.63 5.98
CA LEU A 40 -15.99 4.42 5.70
C LEU A 40 -15.15 5.63 6.13
N ALA A 41 -15.58 6.84 5.79
CA ALA A 41 -14.89 8.06 6.17
C ALA A 41 -14.81 8.23 7.70
N LYS A 42 -15.88 7.93 8.42
CA LYS A 42 -15.89 7.95 9.90
C LYS A 42 -14.92 6.93 10.49
N ALA A 43 -14.90 5.70 9.95
CA ALA A 43 -13.97 4.67 10.39
C ALA A 43 -12.51 5.11 10.21
N ALA A 44 -12.17 5.66 9.03
CA ALA A 44 -10.83 6.17 8.75
C ALA A 44 -10.43 7.35 9.66
N VAL A 45 -11.35 8.26 9.96
CA VAL A 45 -11.11 9.36 10.92
C VAL A 45 -10.83 8.83 12.32
N GLU A 46 -11.58 7.82 12.76
CA GLU A 46 -11.43 7.27 14.10
C GLU A 46 -10.14 6.46 14.26
N GLU A 47 -9.76 5.70 13.23
CA GLU A 47 -8.45 5.05 13.16
C GLU A 47 -7.31 6.07 13.16
N ALA A 48 -7.40 7.11 12.33
CA ALA A 48 -6.39 8.17 12.30
C ALA A 48 -6.26 8.86 13.67
N ARG A 49 -7.38 9.11 14.35
CA ARG A 49 -7.39 9.67 15.71
C ARG A 49 -6.71 8.75 16.71
N ALA A 50 -7.03 7.45 16.68
CA ALA A 50 -6.44 6.46 17.57
C ALA A 50 -4.93 6.30 17.36
N THR A 51 -4.44 6.53 16.14
CA THR A 51 -3.03 6.31 15.77
C THR A 51 -2.16 7.56 15.79
N LEU A 52 -2.69 8.73 16.16
CA LEU A 52 -1.98 10.01 16.09
C LEU A 52 -0.90 10.19 17.18
N ASP A 53 -1.13 9.70 18.40
CA ASP A 53 -0.21 9.85 19.55
C ASP A 53 0.04 8.51 20.24
N VAL A 54 0.26 7.45 19.47
CA VAL A 54 0.61 6.14 20.05
C VAL A 54 2.09 6.13 20.41
N LYS A 55 2.40 5.75 21.65
CA LYS A 55 3.77 5.73 22.19
C LYS A 55 4.20 4.30 22.48
N GLY A 56 5.44 3.98 22.15
CA GLY A 56 6.06 2.70 22.47
C GLY A 56 7.31 2.44 21.65
N ASP A 57 8.29 1.75 22.24
CA ASP A 57 9.59 1.47 21.61
C ASP A 57 9.43 0.66 20.29
N VAL A 58 8.41 -0.21 20.22
CA VAL A 58 8.09 -1.01 19.02
C VAL A 58 7.33 -0.19 17.96
N LEU A 59 6.66 0.89 18.37
CA LEU A 59 5.79 1.69 17.51
C LEU A 59 6.51 2.89 16.90
N THR A 60 7.76 3.14 17.31
CA THR A 60 8.60 4.20 16.76
C THR A 60 9.40 3.64 15.59
N PRO A 61 9.05 3.98 14.34
CA PRO A 61 9.79 3.48 13.19
C PRO A 61 11.20 4.10 13.18
N ILE A 62 12.19 3.30 12.78
CA ILE A 62 13.51 3.82 12.43
C ILE A 62 13.39 4.54 11.09
N THR A 63 13.41 5.86 11.10
CA THR A 63 13.30 6.67 9.89
C THR A 63 14.65 6.74 9.17
N SER A 64 14.71 6.28 7.92
CA SER A 64 15.91 6.34 7.08
C SER A 64 16.23 7.74 6.54
N GLY A 65 15.26 8.66 6.60
CA GLY A 65 15.38 10.02 6.05
C GLY A 65 15.33 10.08 4.52
N VAL A 66 14.99 8.97 3.87
CA VAL A 66 14.89 8.83 2.41
C VAL A 66 13.42 8.80 2.00
N THR A 67 13.01 9.64 1.05
CA THR A 67 11.64 9.57 0.51
C THR A 67 11.54 8.58 -0.63
N MET A 68 10.32 8.13 -0.92
CA MET A 68 10.00 7.33 -2.11
C MET A 68 10.54 8.03 -3.37
N GLY A 69 11.29 7.29 -4.19
CA GLY A 69 11.95 7.79 -5.40
C GLY A 69 13.30 8.49 -5.21
N GLN A 70 13.72 8.82 -3.98
CA GLN A 70 15.06 9.39 -3.73
C GLN A 70 16.13 8.31 -3.58
N PHE A 71 15.79 7.19 -2.93
CA PHE A 71 16.66 6.02 -2.77
C PHE A 71 15.83 4.81 -2.32
N GLY A 72 16.11 3.61 -2.83
CA GLY A 72 15.41 2.37 -2.48
C GLY A 72 14.46 1.78 -3.55
N VAL A 73 13.92 0.59 -3.24
CA VAL A 73 13.07 -0.26 -4.10
C VAL A 73 11.58 0.10 -4.03
N GLY A 74 11.28 1.36 -3.69
CA GLY A 74 9.92 1.79 -3.43
C GLY A 74 9.24 2.37 -4.67
N SER A 75 8.25 1.63 -5.19
CA SER A 75 7.24 2.02 -6.18
C SER A 75 7.77 2.56 -7.52
N ARG A 76 7.86 1.67 -8.52
CA ARG A 76 7.80 1.96 -9.97
C ARG A 76 8.85 2.95 -10.50
N GLY A 77 9.89 3.23 -9.73
CA GLY A 77 11.03 4.05 -10.13
C GLY A 77 12.18 3.19 -10.68
N THR A 78 13.15 3.81 -11.34
CA THR A 78 14.31 3.10 -11.92
C THR A 78 15.07 2.23 -10.90
N GLY A 79 15.13 2.65 -9.63
CA GLY A 79 15.78 1.86 -8.57
C GLY A 79 15.02 0.59 -8.19
N ASP A 80 13.69 0.61 -8.30
CA ASP A 80 12.82 -0.53 -8.06
C ASP A 80 12.97 -1.58 -9.18
N PHE A 81 12.92 -1.14 -10.44
CA PHE A 81 13.21 -1.99 -11.60
C PHE A 81 14.61 -2.60 -11.52
N TYR A 82 15.63 -1.79 -11.20
CA TYR A 82 17.00 -2.29 -11.07
C TYR A 82 17.12 -3.38 -9.99
N ALA A 83 16.47 -3.21 -8.84
CA ALA A 83 16.52 -4.22 -7.80
C ALA A 83 15.76 -5.50 -8.19
N HIS A 84 14.58 -5.37 -8.80
CA HIS A 84 13.84 -6.51 -9.33
C HIS A 84 14.66 -7.25 -10.40
N GLU A 85 15.31 -6.53 -11.31
CA GLU A 85 16.22 -7.10 -12.31
C GLU A 85 17.38 -7.85 -11.65
N LYS A 86 17.99 -7.30 -10.59
CA LYS A 86 19.08 -7.99 -9.89
C LYS A 86 18.62 -9.23 -9.13
N ILE A 87 17.44 -9.20 -8.53
CA ILE A 87 16.84 -10.39 -7.91
C ILE A 87 16.57 -11.44 -8.99
N ALA A 88 16.00 -11.04 -10.13
CA ALA A 88 15.73 -11.92 -11.26
C ALA A 88 17.02 -12.51 -11.86
N GLU A 89 18.11 -11.74 -11.94
CA GLU A 89 19.43 -12.23 -12.39
C GLU A 89 19.99 -13.30 -11.44
N VAL A 90 19.83 -13.12 -10.13
CA VAL A 90 20.36 -14.05 -9.11
C VAL A 90 19.54 -15.34 -9.06
N ILE A 91 18.21 -15.24 -9.08
CA ILE A 91 17.32 -16.40 -9.03
C ILE A 91 17.30 -17.13 -10.39
N GLY A 92 17.34 -16.37 -11.48
CA GLY A 92 17.20 -16.85 -12.85
C GLY A 92 15.76 -17.24 -13.19
N SER A 93 15.60 -17.88 -14.35
CA SER A 93 14.31 -18.43 -14.77
C SER A 93 14.03 -19.75 -14.06
N THR A 94 12.78 -19.94 -13.65
CA THR A 94 12.32 -21.15 -12.96
C THR A 94 11.25 -21.88 -13.78
N LYS A 95 10.71 -22.98 -13.25
CA LYS A 95 9.55 -23.68 -13.83
C LYS A 95 8.21 -23.06 -13.43
N ALA A 96 8.22 -21.98 -12.66
CA ALA A 96 7.00 -21.27 -12.31
C ALA A 96 6.38 -20.66 -13.57
N ALA A 97 5.05 -20.59 -13.61
CA ALA A 97 4.32 -19.94 -14.69
C ALA A 97 4.48 -18.41 -14.64
N VAL A 98 4.65 -17.87 -13.42
CA VAL A 98 5.10 -16.50 -13.18
C VAL A 98 6.26 -16.58 -12.21
N ASP A 99 7.46 -16.23 -12.69
CA ASP A 99 8.71 -16.25 -11.93
C ASP A 99 9.29 -14.84 -11.76
N SER A 100 10.44 -14.73 -11.08
CA SER A 100 11.11 -13.45 -10.80
C SER A 100 11.48 -12.63 -12.06
N THR A 101 11.56 -13.25 -13.24
CA THR A 101 11.84 -12.52 -14.49
C THR A 101 10.69 -11.64 -14.95
N HIS A 102 9.50 -11.84 -14.38
CA HIS A 102 8.31 -11.03 -14.63
C HIS A 102 8.31 -9.72 -13.82
N LEU A 103 9.29 -9.51 -12.92
CA LEU A 103 9.47 -8.31 -12.11
C LEU A 103 8.20 -7.95 -11.30
N ASP A 104 7.53 -8.96 -10.75
CA ASP A 104 6.30 -8.85 -9.99
C ASP A 104 6.54 -9.28 -8.52
N ASP A 105 5.75 -8.74 -7.60
CA ASP A 105 5.70 -9.12 -6.18
C ASP A 105 4.92 -10.44 -5.96
N SER A 106 4.43 -11.02 -7.05
CA SER A 106 3.62 -12.23 -7.09
C SER A 106 4.29 -13.34 -7.90
N GLY A 107 4.00 -14.59 -7.52
CA GLY A 107 4.46 -15.78 -8.24
C GLY A 107 3.35 -16.81 -8.39
N ALA A 108 3.44 -17.61 -9.45
CA ALA A 108 2.46 -18.66 -9.73
C ALA A 108 3.14 -19.94 -10.20
N VAL A 109 2.78 -21.07 -9.59
CA VAL A 109 3.25 -22.41 -10.01
C VAL A 109 2.07 -23.27 -10.42
N GLN A 110 2.22 -24.00 -11.52
CA GLN A 110 1.21 -24.96 -11.96
C GLN A 110 1.37 -26.27 -11.20
N MET A 111 0.28 -26.76 -10.61
CA MET A 111 0.22 -28.03 -9.91
C MET A 111 -0.11 -29.18 -10.87
N GLU A 112 0.20 -30.40 -10.45
CA GLU A 112 -0.29 -31.60 -11.14
C GLU A 112 -1.82 -31.62 -11.10
N GLY A 113 -2.46 -31.61 -12.27
CA GLY A 113 -3.93 -31.49 -12.42
C GLY A 113 -4.39 -30.22 -13.12
N GLY A 114 -3.50 -29.25 -13.34
CA GLY A 114 -3.77 -28.03 -14.12
C GLY A 114 -4.14 -26.80 -13.29
N ASP A 115 -4.32 -26.96 -11.98
CA ASP A 115 -4.56 -25.85 -11.04
C ASP A 115 -3.30 -25.01 -10.82
N PHE A 116 -3.48 -23.77 -10.34
CA PHE A 116 -2.37 -22.86 -10.01
C PHE A 116 -2.35 -22.52 -8.52
N LEU A 117 -1.17 -22.61 -7.92
CA LEU A 117 -0.89 -22.02 -6.61
C LEU A 117 -0.26 -20.64 -6.83
N ILE A 118 -0.94 -19.62 -6.32
CA ILE A 118 -0.52 -18.22 -6.42
C ILE A 118 -0.08 -17.73 -5.05
N VAL A 119 1.07 -17.07 -5.00
CA VAL A 119 1.59 -16.40 -3.79
C VAL A 119 1.77 -14.93 -4.13
N THR A 120 1.19 -14.06 -3.32
CA THR A 120 1.30 -12.60 -3.42
C THR A 120 1.88 -12.06 -2.13
N ILE A 121 2.91 -11.23 -2.20
CA ILE A 121 3.44 -10.54 -1.02
C ILE A 121 2.87 -9.12 -1.01
N ASP A 122 2.00 -8.84 -0.04
CA ASP A 122 1.45 -7.50 0.15
C ASP A 122 2.46 -6.63 0.91
N GLY A 123 2.76 -5.43 0.39
CA GLY A 123 3.57 -4.42 1.08
C GLY A 123 4.96 -4.09 0.51
N ILE A 124 5.37 -4.64 -0.63
CA ILE A 124 6.61 -4.18 -1.32
C ILE A 124 6.37 -2.82 -2.01
N HIS A 125 5.12 -2.53 -2.34
CA HIS A 125 4.67 -1.22 -2.83
C HIS A 125 3.94 -0.45 -1.72
N ILE A 126 4.69 0.27 -0.89
CA ILE A 126 4.13 1.27 0.02
C ILE A 126 3.70 2.49 -0.83
N LYS A 127 2.43 2.92 -0.70
CA LYS A 127 1.88 4.10 -1.37
C LYS A 127 2.22 5.41 -0.66
#